data_AF-A0A5B7BV49-F1
#
_entry.id   AF-A0A5B7BV49-F1
#
_cell.length_a   1.000
_cell.length_b   1.000
_cell.length_c   1.000
_cell.angle_alpha   90.00
_cell.angle_beta   90.00
_cell.angle_gamma   90.00
#
_symmetry.space_group_name_H-M   'P 1'
#
loop_
_entity.id
_entity.type
_entity.pdbx_description
1 polymer ?
#
loop_
_entity_poly.entity_id
_entity_poly.type
_entity_poly.pdbx_seq_one_letter_code
_entity_poly.pdbx_strand_id
1 'polypeptide(L)'
;DQPHAIPSHDQIFWFGDLNYRLNMLDAEVRKLVAKKQWDELLNSDQLSKELRRGRVFDGWKEGVINFPPTYKYEINSDRYVGENPKEGEKKRSPAWCDRILWLGKGIKQLSYKRAEIRLSDHRPVSSMFLVEVEVFDHRKLQRALNFTSAAVHPEIFLDEEGELEL
;
A
#
# COMPACT_ATOMS: atom_id res chain seq x y z
N ASP A 1 8.81 -11.54 19.56
CA ASP A 1 9.31 -12.14 18.31
C ASP A 1 9.46 -11.09 17.23
N GLN A 2 10.55 -11.15 16.46
CA GLN A 2 10.80 -10.22 15.35
C GLN A 2 10.31 -10.86 14.05
N PRO A 3 9.63 -10.13 13.15
CA PRO A 3 9.13 -10.70 11.90
C PRO A 3 10.28 -11.21 11.01
N HIS A 4 10.15 -12.44 10.50
CA HIS A 4 11.19 -13.12 9.71
C HIS A 4 10.94 -13.09 8.19
N ALA A 5 9.71 -12.78 7.76
CA ALA A 5 9.32 -12.67 6.36
C ALA A 5 8.40 -11.44 6.14
N ILE A 6 8.26 -10.99 4.90
CA ILE A 6 7.40 -9.84 4.58
C ILE A 6 5.98 -10.02 5.15
N PRO A 7 5.27 -11.15 4.93
CA PRO A 7 3.91 -11.34 5.44
C PRO A 7 3.80 -11.46 6.97
N SER A 8 4.91 -11.60 7.69
CA SER A 8 4.91 -11.70 9.15
C SER A 8 4.89 -10.34 9.87
N HIS A 9 4.92 -9.24 9.13
CA HIS A 9 4.78 -7.89 9.70
C HIS A 9 3.29 -7.52 9.80
N ASP A 10 2.91 -6.81 10.87
CA ASP A 10 1.52 -6.40 11.11
C ASP A 10 1.00 -5.40 10.06
N GLN A 11 1.91 -4.56 9.56
CA GLN A 11 1.63 -3.45 8.66
C GLN A 11 2.74 -3.40 7.60
N ILE A 12 2.35 -3.50 6.33
CA ILE A 12 3.28 -3.58 5.20
C ILE A 12 2.93 -2.51 4.20
N PHE A 13 3.93 -1.77 3.74
CA PHE A 13 3.84 -0.82 2.64
C PHE A 13 4.72 -1.33 1.49
N TRP A 14 4.16 -1.40 0.28
CA TRP A 14 4.86 -1.87 -0.90
C TRP A 14 4.72 -0.84 -2.01
N PHE A 15 5.83 -0.30 -2.49
CA PHE A 15 5.82 0.80 -3.44
C PHE A 15 7.05 0.86 -4.33
N GLY A 16 6.91 1.58 -5.45
CA GLY A 16 7.95 1.79 -6.44
C GLY A 16 7.41 1.76 -7.86
N ASP A 17 8.33 1.65 -8.83
CA ASP A 17 7.98 1.34 -10.22
C ASP A 17 7.62 -0.14 -10.35
N LEU A 18 6.32 -0.44 -10.31
CA LEU A 18 5.79 -1.79 -10.51
C LEU A 18 5.61 -2.13 -11.99
N ASN A 19 5.84 -1.16 -12.88
CA ASN A 19 5.91 -1.29 -14.34
C ASN A 19 4.66 -1.83 -15.05
N TYR A 20 3.52 -1.92 -14.37
CA TYR A 20 2.24 -2.25 -14.97
C TYR A 20 1.80 -1.14 -15.95
N ARG A 21 1.21 -1.56 -17.07
CA ARG A 21 0.81 -0.69 -18.18
C ARG A 21 -0.70 -0.68 -18.38
N LEU A 22 -1.16 0.20 -19.27
CA LEU A 22 -2.55 0.21 -19.73
C LEU A 22 -2.73 -0.78 -20.89
N ASN A 23 -3.74 -1.64 -20.78
CA ASN A 23 -4.16 -2.52 -21.88
C ASN A 23 -5.16 -1.79 -22.78
N MET A 24 -4.67 -0.79 -23.52
CA MET A 24 -5.44 0.09 -24.41
C MET A 24 -4.53 0.65 -25.52
N LEU A 25 -5.09 0.97 -26.68
CA LEU A 25 -4.35 1.64 -27.77
C LEU A 25 -3.84 3.02 -27.33
N ASP A 26 -2.59 3.35 -27.68
CA ASP A 26 -1.94 4.63 -27.31
C ASP A 26 -2.77 5.87 -27.68
N ALA A 27 -3.43 5.87 -28.84
CA ALA A 27 -4.26 6.99 -29.29
C ALA A 27 -5.45 7.23 -28.34
N GLU A 28 -6.13 6.16 -27.90
CA GLU A 28 -7.24 6.27 -26.94
C GLU A 28 -6.73 6.64 -25.55
N VAL A 29 -5.58 6.10 -25.12
CA VAL A 29 -4.94 6.51 -23.86
C VAL A 29 -4.71 8.03 -23.85
N ARG A 30 -4.05 8.57 -24.88
CA ARG A 30 -3.75 10.00 -24.98
C ARG A 30 -5.00 10.87 -25.03
N LYS A 31 -6.04 10.42 -25.74
CA LYS A 31 -7.35 11.10 -25.80
C LYS A 31 -8.00 11.18 -24.42
N LEU A 32 -8.03 10.10 -23.65
CA LEU A 32 -8.59 10.09 -22.30
C LEU A 32 -7.73 10.90 -21.33
N VAL A 33 -6.40 10.87 -21.49
CA VAL A 33 -5.47 11.72 -20.71
C VAL A 33 -5.75 13.19 -20.96
N ALA A 34 -5.90 13.61 -22.22
CA ALA A 34 -6.23 15.00 -22.57
C ALA A 34 -7.57 15.46 -21.98
N LYS A 35 -8.53 14.54 -21.88
CA LYS A 35 -9.84 14.78 -21.25
C LYS A 35 -9.85 14.61 -19.73
N LYS A 36 -8.74 14.20 -19.12
CA LYS A 36 -8.60 13.90 -17.69
C LYS A 36 -9.59 12.83 -17.18
N GLN A 37 -9.95 11.87 -18.03
CA GLN A 37 -10.86 10.77 -17.68
C GLN A 37 -10.11 9.62 -17.02
N TRP A 38 -9.64 9.82 -15.78
CA TRP A 38 -8.78 8.86 -15.08
C TRP A 38 -9.50 7.54 -14.75
N ASP A 39 -10.76 7.59 -14.33
CA ASP A 39 -11.53 6.39 -14.00
C ASP A 39 -11.69 5.46 -15.22
N GLU A 40 -11.91 6.03 -16.39
CA GLU A 40 -12.01 5.28 -17.65
C GLU A 40 -10.66 4.65 -18.04
N LEU A 41 -9.56 5.37 -17.85
CA LEU A 41 -8.20 4.83 -18.05
C LEU A 41 -7.87 3.70 -17.07
N LEU A 42 -8.24 3.84 -15.80
CA LEU A 42 -8.01 2.83 -14.75
C LEU A 42 -8.79 1.54 -15.00
N ASN A 43 -9.88 1.57 -15.78
CA ASN A 43 -10.53 0.35 -16.26
C ASN A 43 -9.64 -0.49 -17.17
N SER A 44 -8.61 0.12 -17.77
CA SER A 44 -7.63 -0.55 -18.63
C SER A 44 -6.28 -0.85 -17.94
N ASP A 45 -6.05 -0.32 -16.74
CA ASP A 45 -4.82 -0.53 -15.96
C ASP A 45 -4.63 -2.00 -15.58
N GLN A 46 -3.44 -2.54 -15.89
CA GLN A 46 -3.14 -3.94 -15.59
C GLN A 46 -3.12 -4.21 -14.08
N LEU A 47 -2.43 -3.38 -13.27
CA LEU A 47 -2.35 -3.63 -11.83
C LEU A 47 -3.74 -3.57 -11.18
N SER A 48 -4.55 -2.56 -11.48
CA SER A 48 -5.90 -2.45 -10.93
C SER A 48 -6.78 -3.65 -11.34
N LYS A 49 -6.59 -4.22 -12.53
CA LYS A 49 -7.28 -5.46 -12.94
C LYS A 49 -6.80 -6.67 -12.14
N GLU A 50 -5.49 -6.83 -11.97
CA GLU A 50 -4.93 -7.97 -11.23
C GLU A 50 -5.30 -7.92 -9.74
N LEU A 51 -5.26 -6.74 -9.12
CA LEU A 51 -5.73 -6.49 -7.75
C LEU A 51 -7.20 -6.85 -7.57
N ARG A 52 -8.09 -6.32 -8.44
CA ARG A 52 -9.53 -6.63 -8.38
C ARG A 52 -9.84 -8.12 -8.57
N ARG A 53 -8.97 -8.86 -9.26
CA ARG A 53 -9.10 -10.30 -9.47
C ARG A 53 -8.44 -11.14 -8.38
N GLY A 54 -7.74 -10.54 -7.42
CA GLY A 54 -6.99 -11.25 -6.38
C GLY A 54 -5.83 -12.10 -6.91
N ARG A 55 -5.32 -11.82 -8.11
CA ARG A 55 -4.24 -12.65 -8.72
C ARG A 55 -2.85 -12.24 -8.28
N VAL A 56 -2.67 -10.95 -7.96
CA VAL A 56 -1.46 -10.39 -7.38
C VAL A 56 -1.87 -9.45 -6.27
N PHE A 57 -1.03 -9.34 -5.23
CA PHE A 57 -1.31 -8.49 -4.07
C PHE A 57 -2.70 -8.74 -3.47
N ASP A 58 -3.06 -10.01 -3.28
CA ASP A 58 -4.36 -10.38 -2.71
C ASP A 58 -4.55 -9.82 -1.29
N GLY A 59 -5.70 -9.20 -1.04
CA GLY A 59 -6.01 -8.47 0.20
C GLY A 59 -5.30 -7.12 0.38
N TRP A 60 -4.38 -6.74 -0.50
CA TRP A 60 -3.73 -5.42 -0.45
C TRP A 60 -4.68 -4.33 -0.90
N LYS A 61 -4.41 -3.12 -0.43
CA LYS A 61 -5.18 -1.92 -0.74
C LYS A 61 -4.31 -0.91 -1.48
N GLU A 62 -4.94 -0.16 -2.37
CA GLU A 62 -4.36 1.01 -3.03
C GLU A 62 -5.36 2.18 -2.93
N GLY A 63 -4.81 3.39 -2.89
CA GLY A 63 -5.60 4.62 -2.85
C GLY A 63 -6.28 4.91 -4.17
N VAL A 64 -7.31 5.77 -4.11
CA VAL A 64 -7.92 6.30 -5.33
C VAL A 64 -6.88 7.13 -6.08
N ILE A 65 -6.60 6.74 -7.32
CA ILE A 65 -5.73 7.48 -8.21
C ILE A 65 -6.56 8.54 -8.92
N ASN A 66 -6.29 9.81 -8.60
CA ASN A 66 -6.97 10.98 -9.19
C ASN A 66 -5.98 11.93 -9.90
N PHE A 67 -4.81 11.40 -10.27
CA PHE A 67 -3.73 12.14 -10.91
C PHE A 67 -3.32 11.50 -12.25
N PRO A 68 -2.71 12.27 -13.18
CA PRO A 68 -2.30 11.75 -14.49
C PRO A 68 -1.29 10.60 -14.40
N PRO A 69 -1.19 9.76 -15.45
CA PRO A 69 -0.12 8.76 -15.57
C PRO A 69 1.27 9.35 -15.31
N THR A 70 2.10 8.61 -14.59
CA THR A 70 3.41 9.08 -14.08
C THR A 70 4.56 8.82 -15.06
N TYR A 71 4.32 8.01 -16.09
CA TYR A 71 5.28 7.61 -17.13
C TYR A 71 4.63 7.72 -18.52
N LYS A 72 5.32 7.97 -19.64
CA LYS A 72 6.72 8.40 -19.81
C LYS A 72 6.77 9.85 -20.29
N TYR A 73 7.42 10.72 -19.54
CA TYR A 73 7.59 12.13 -19.88
C TYR A 73 8.89 12.41 -20.62
N GLU A 74 8.90 13.47 -21.41
CA GLU A 74 10.12 14.13 -21.83
C GLU A 74 10.81 14.77 -20.60
N ILE A 75 12.13 14.67 -20.49
CA ILE A 75 12.88 15.27 -19.38
C ILE A 75 12.70 16.80 -19.42
N ASN A 76 12.51 17.42 -18.25
CA ASN A 76 12.28 18.85 -18.07
C ASN A 76 11.01 19.39 -18.79
N SER A 77 10.03 18.52 -19.10
CA SER A 77 8.83 18.86 -19.87
C SER A 77 7.61 18.15 -19.30
N ASP A 78 6.42 18.74 -19.43
CA ASP A 78 5.12 18.13 -19.05
C ASP A 78 4.49 17.28 -20.16
N ARG A 79 5.24 17.06 -21.24
CA ARG A 79 4.78 16.29 -22.40
C ARG A 79 5.14 14.83 -22.26
N TYR A 80 4.24 13.97 -22.71
CA TYR A 80 4.54 12.55 -22.84
C TYR A 80 5.37 12.30 -24.09
N VAL A 81 6.35 11.40 -23.99
CA VAL A 81 7.20 11.00 -25.11
C VAL A 81 6.36 10.53 -26.30
N GLY A 82 6.71 10.97 -27.50
CA GLY A 82 6.06 10.58 -28.75
C GLY A 82 4.86 11.41 -29.17
N GLU A 83 4.61 12.57 -28.52
CA GLU A 83 3.75 13.61 -29.08
C GLU A 83 4.41 14.32 -30.27
N ASN A 84 5.69 14.69 -30.14
CA ASN A 84 6.54 15.19 -31.24
C ASN A 84 7.78 14.29 -31.35
N PRO A 85 7.67 13.10 -31.97
CA PRO A 85 8.76 12.13 -31.96
C PRO A 85 10.00 12.71 -32.66
N LYS A 86 11.13 12.70 -31.94
CA LYS A 86 12.45 12.93 -32.54
C LYS A 86 12.85 11.70 -33.35
N GLU A 87 13.76 11.87 -34.31
CA GLU A 87 14.29 10.75 -35.09
C GLU A 87 14.87 9.66 -34.15
N GLY A 88 14.39 8.43 -34.31
CA GLY A 88 14.77 7.29 -33.47
C GLY A 88 14.05 7.16 -32.12
N GLU A 89 13.19 8.11 -31.73
CA GLU A 89 12.47 8.04 -30.45
C GLU A 89 11.26 7.10 -30.52
N LYS A 90 11.26 6.05 -29.68
CA LYS A 90 10.14 5.11 -29.60
C LYS A 90 8.96 5.72 -28.85
N LYS A 91 7.79 5.77 -29.48
CA LYS A 91 6.52 6.13 -28.84
C LYS A 91 6.22 5.20 -27.67
N ARG A 92 5.87 5.76 -26.51
CA ARG A 92 5.45 5.02 -25.31
C ARG A 92 4.10 5.53 -24.85
N SER A 93 3.16 4.63 -24.62
CA SER A 93 1.86 4.99 -24.04
C SER A 93 2.04 5.46 -22.60
N PRO A 94 1.32 6.53 -22.18
CA PRO A 94 1.25 6.92 -20.79
C PRO A 94 0.78 5.76 -19.87
N ALA A 95 1.35 5.62 -18.68
CA ALA A 95 0.99 4.60 -17.69
C ALA A 95 1.26 5.03 -16.23
N TRP A 96 0.54 4.42 -15.27
CA TRP A 96 0.82 4.51 -13.85
C TRP A 96 1.75 3.36 -13.43
N CYS A 97 3.04 3.54 -13.72
CA CYS A 97 4.08 2.59 -13.34
C CYS A 97 4.41 2.67 -11.84
N ASP A 98 4.35 3.88 -11.28
CA ASP A 98 4.77 4.19 -9.91
C ASP A 98 3.57 4.10 -8.95
N ARG A 99 3.59 3.13 -8.03
CA ARG A 99 2.43 2.75 -7.21
C ARG A 99 2.77 2.61 -5.73
N ILE A 100 1.79 2.83 -4.86
CA ILE A 100 1.91 2.65 -3.41
C ILE A 100 0.72 1.83 -2.90
N LEU A 101 1.01 0.62 -2.42
CA LEU A 101 0.05 -0.31 -1.85
C LEU A 101 0.35 -0.55 -0.38
N TRP A 102 -0.64 -1.01 0.37
CA TRP A 102 -0.47 -1.43 1.76
C TRP A 102 -1.32 -2.65 2.13
N LEU A 103 -0.88 -3.37 3.16
CA LEU A 103 -1.56 -4.49 3.78
C LEU A 103 -1.44 -4.36 5.30
N GLY A 104 -2.51 -4.70 6.03
CA GLY A 104 -2.53 -4.65 7.50
C GLY A 104 -3.73 -3.92 8.09
N LYS A 105 -3.84 -4.00 9.41
CA LYS A 105 -4.90 -3.33 10.21
C LYS A 105 -4.40 -1.98 10.74
N GLY A 106 -5.33 -1.09 11.09
CA GLY A 106 -4.99 0.21 11.68
C GLY A 106 -4.33 1.20 10.72
N ILE A 107 -4.33 0.93 9.40
CA ILE A 107 -3.77 1.83 8.38
C ILE A 107 -4.90 2.60 7.69
N LYS A 108 -4.86 3.93 7.79
CA LYS A 108 -5.75 4.85 7.07
C LYS A 108 -4.93 5.75 6.16
N GLN A 109 -5.11 5.59 4.85
CA GLN A 109 -4.50 6.51 3.88
C GLN A 109 -5.21 7.86 3.93
N LEU A 110 -4.42 8.94 4.03
CA LEU A 110 -4.89 10.32 4.09
C LEU A 110 -4.77 11.04 2.75
N SER A 111 -3.76 10.69 1.95
CA SER A 111 -3.58 11.26 0.61
C SER A 111 -2.75 10.35 -0.27
N TYR A 112 -2.99 10.41 -1.59
CA TYR A 112 -2.20 9.73 -2.61
C TYR A 112 -2.04 10.69 -3.79
N LYS A 113 -0.81 11.13 -4.09
CA LYS A 113 -0.56 12.26 -4.99
C LYS A 113 0.70 12.08 -5.82
N ARG A 114 0.67 12.63 -7.03
CA ARG A 114 1.83 12.85 -7.90
C ARG A 114 2.40 14.27 -7.67
N ALA A 115 3.71 14.41 -7.72
CA ALA A 115 4.40 15.70 -7.70
C ALA A 115 4.85 16.15 -9.11
N GLU A 116 4.84 17.46 -9.36
CA GLU A 116 5.23 18.06 -10.65
C GLU A 116 6.75 18.32 -10.76
N ILE A 117 7.57 17.35 -10.36
CA ILE A 117 9.03 17.41 -10.49
C ILE A 117 9.42 16.79 -11.83
N ARG A 118 10.14 17.56 -12.66
CA ARG A 118 10.40 17.23 -14.08
C ARG A 118 11.79 16.67 -14.37
N LEU A 119 12.53 16.30 -13.32
CA LEU A 119 13.93 15.85 -13.41
C LEU A 119 14.10 14.45 -14.05
N SER A 120 13.02 13.69 -14.15
CA SER A 120 12.98 12.33 -14.70
C SER A 120 11.86 12.23 -15.74
N ASP A 121 11.93 11.18 -16.56
CA ASP A 121 10.83 10.71 -17.39
C ASP A 121 9.68 10.05 -16.60
N HIS A 122 9.86 9.88 -15.28
CA HIS A 122 8.82 9.60 -14.31
C HIS A 122 8.44 10.84 -13.49
N ARG A 123 7.26 10.79 -12.89
CA ARG A 123 6.78 11.80 -11.93
C ARG A 123 6.70 11.19 -10.53
N PRO A 124 7.33 11.79 -9.51
CA PRO A 124 7.32 11.23 -8.16
C PRO A 124 5.91 11.06 -7.61
N VAL A 125 5.68 9.97 -6.90
CA VAL A 125 4.41 9.66 -6.23
C VAL A 125 4.64 9.61 -4.72
N SER A 126 3.68 10.11 -3.96
CA SER A 126 3.71 10.15 -2.50
C SER A 126 2.35 9.74 -1.93
N SER A 127 2.39 9.15 -0.74
CA SER A 127 1.21 8.82 0.03
C SER A 127 1.43 9.15 1.50
N MET A 128 0.40 9.64 2.17
CA MET A 128 0.42 9.88 3.61
C MET A 128 -0.54 8.92 4.29
N PHE A 129 -0.13 8.36 5.43
CA PHE A 129 -0.90 7.41 6.19
C PHE A 129 -0.98 7.84 7.65
N LEU A 130 -2.15 7.66 8.25
CA LEU A 130 -2.32 7.55 9.69
C LEU A 130 -2.24 6.06 10.04
N VAL A 131 -1.36 5.72 10.98
CA VAL A 131 -1.06 4.34 11.34
C VAL A 131 -1.24 4.17 12.85
N GLU A 132 -2.14 3.28 13.23
CA GLU A 132 -2.31 2.85 14.62
C GLU A 132 -1.16 1.92 15.01
N VAL A 133 -0.52 2.21 16.13
CA VAL A 133 0.57 1.41 16.67
C VAL A 133 0.23 1.02 18.10
N GLU A 134 0.49 -0.25 18.44
CA GLU A 134 0.36 -0.71 19.81
C GLU A 134 1.57 -0.23 20.63
N VAL A 135 1.30 0.58 21.65
CA VAL A 135 2.35 1.02 22.57
C VAL A 135 2.27 0.16 23.82
N PHE A 136 3.29 -0.66 24.01
CA PHE A 136 3.37 -1.56 25.14
C PHE A 136 3.85 -0.81 26.40
N ASP A 137 2.99 -0.73 27.42
CA ASP A 137 3.32 -0.19 28.74
C ASP A 137 3.72 -1.30 29.70
N HIS A 138 5.04 -1.45 29.92
CA HIS A 138 5.60 -2.49 30.75
C HIS A 138 5.07 -2.47 32.19
N ARG A 139 4.76 -1.29 32.74
CA ARG A 139 4.24 -1.18 34.12
C ARG A 139 2.81 -1.66 34.22
N LYS A 140 1.98 -1.38 33.21
CA LYS A 140 0.61 -1.91 33.14
C LYS A 140 0.61 -3.42 32.97
N LEU A 141 1.49 -3.97 32.13
CA LEU A 141 1.60 -5.43 32.01
C LEU A 141 2.03 -6.06 33.34
N GLN A 142 3.09 -5.55 33.98
CA GLN A 142 3.54 -6.09 35.27
C GLN A 142 2.43 -6.06 36.33
N ARG A 143 1.64 -4.98 36.40
CA ARG A 143 0.49 -4.92 37.31
C ARG A 143 -0.59 -5.96 36.97
N ALA A 144 -0.92 -6.12 35.68
CA ALA A 144 -1.90 -7.11 35.25
C ALA A 144 -1.41 -8.54 35.55
N LEU A 145 -0.15 -8.86 35.22
CA LEU A 145 0.48 -10.16 35.50
C LEU A 145 0.51 -10.47 37.00
N ASN A 146 0.88 -9.49 37.83
CA ASN A 146 0.90 -9.66 39.28
C ASN A 146 -0.51 -9.91 39.84
N PHE A 147 -1.53 -9.22 39.32
CA PHE A 147 -2.92 -9.43 39.73
C PHE A 147 -3.42 -10.83 39.32
N THR A 148 -3.13 -11.29 38.11
CA THR A 148 -3.49 -12.65 37.67
C THR A 148 -2.75 -13.73 38.46
N SER A 149 -1.48 -13.51 38.83
CA SER A 149 -0.73 -14.45 39.67
C SER A 149 -1.33 -14.54 41.08
N ALA A 150 -1.71 -13.40 41.66
CA ALA A 150 -2.38 -13.36 42.97
C ALA A 150 -3.75 -14.05 42.96
N ALA A 151 -4.49 -14.00 41.85
CA ALA A 151 -5.79 -14.64 41.71
C ALA A 151 -5.73 -16.13 41.31
N VAL A 152 -4.57 -16.64 40.90
CA VAL A 152 -4.37 -18.04 40.47
C VAL A 152 -3.66 -18.87 41.56
N HIS A 153 -3.44 -18.31 42.75
CA HIS A 153 -3.12 -19.16 43.90
C HIS A 153 -4.29 -20.14 44.09
N PRO A 154 -4.08 -21.47 43.97
CA PRO A 154 -5.12 -22.42 44.28
C PRO A 154 -5.46 -22.21 45.76
N GLU A 155 -6.70 -21.84 46.05
CA GLU A 155 -7.23 -22.05 47.40
C GLU A 155 -7.17 -23.57 47.62
N ILE A 156 -6.16 -24.02 48.34
CA ILE A 156 -6.13 -25.35 48.91
C ILE A 156 -7.24 -25.35 49.95
N PHE A 157 -8.43 -25.81 49.56
CA PHE A 157 -9.48 -26.13 50.50
C PHE A 157 -8.99 -27.32 51.31
N LEU A 158 -8.58 -27.07 52.55
CA LEU A 158 -8.43 -28.11 53.56
C LEU A 158 -9.84 -28.42 54.08
N ASP A 159 -10.23 -29.69 54.06
CA ASP A 159 -11.41 -30.14 54.78
C ASP A 159 -11.20 -30.02 56.30
N GLU A 160 -12.26 -30.18 57.09
CA GLU A 160 -12.21 -30.03 58.55
C GLU A 160 -11.31 -31.08 59.25
N GLU A 161 -10.72 -32.03 58.51
CA GLU A 161 -9.79 -33.05 59.02
C GLU A 161 -8.34 -32.90 58.48
N GLY A 162 -8.09 -31.97 57.53
CA GLY A 162 -6.74 -31.58 57.12
C GLY A 162 -6.06 -32.55 56.14
N GLU A 163 -6.81 -33.28 55.31
CA GLU A 163 -6.22 -34.02 54.18
C GLU A 163 -6.49 -33.35 52.83
N LEU A 164 -5.51 -33.45 51.93
CA LEU A 164 -5.60 -32.95 50.56
C LEU A 164 -6.44 -33.91 49.72
N GLU A 165 -7.61 -33.47 49.23
CA GLU A 165 -8.34 -34.19 48.17
C GLU A 165 -7.48 -34.23 46.89
N LEU A 166 -7.16 -35.44 46.42
CA LEU A 166 -6.49 -35.71 45.14
C LEU A 166 -7.48 -35.82 43.99
#